data_AF-A0A0G0TCJ8-F1
#
_entry.id   AF-A0A0G0TCJ8-F1
#
_cell.length_a   1.000
_cell.length_b   1.000
_cell.length_c   1.000
_cell.angle_alpha   90.00
_cell.angle_beta   90.00
_cell.angle_gamma   90.00
#
_symmetry.space_group_name_H-M   'P 1'
#
loop_
_entity.id
_entity.type
_entity.pdbx_description
1 polymer ?
#
loop_
_entity_poly.entity_id
_entity_poly.type
_entity_poly.pdbx_seq_one_letter_code
_entity_poly.pdbx_strand_id
1 'polypeptide(L)'
;MSTRKGSVVELKELINQSVAMAKELILEKDKDISEKELAKTAEIIGVGSIIYNDLRQSKEKNISFDWKKMLNFSGGSAVYLQYTYARIKSILKKVPGEVSDKPIFKNEDEFNLAKKIIFFPHVVLEAQRHDSPHLIATYMEELAQLFNSFYNSVQILGTEDEELKNSRLILIASVATVIKNGLTLLNIKTSDKI
;
A
#
# COMPACT_ATOMS: atom_id res chain seq x y z
N MET A 1 -10.29 -9.80 -22.59
CA MET A 1 -8.92 -10.38 -22.54
C MET A 1 -8.95 -11.71 -23.26
N SER A 2 -8.00 -11.95 -24.17
CA SER A 2 -7.89 -13.21 -24.91
C SER A 2 -6.49 -13.78 -24.67
N THR A 3 -6.37 -15.09 -24.46
CA THR A 3 -5.04 -15.72 -24.35
C THR A 3 -4.29 -15.57 -25.69
N ARG A 4 -2.97 -15.83 -25.71
CA ARG A 4 -2.19 -15.95 -26.97
C ARG A 4 -2.78 -16.97 -27.96
N LYS A 5 -3.76 -17.79 -27.54
CA LYS A 5 -4.47 -18.80 -28.34
C LYS A 5 -5.95 -18.46 -28.62
N GLY A 6 -6.45 -17.28 -28.26
CA GLY A 6 -7.83 -16.91 -28.57
C GLY A 6 -8.89 -17.38 -27.56
N SER A 7 -8.50 -18.06 -26.48
CA SER A 7 -9.45 -18.58 -25.49
C SER A 7 -9.86 -17.53 -24.46
N VAL A 8 -11.12 -17.60 -24.03
CA VAL A 8 -11.65 -16.80 -22.90
C VAL A 8 -10.92 -17.23 -21.63
N VAL A 9 -10.42 -16.26 -20.85
CA VAL A 9 -9.81 -16.53 -19.54
C VAL A 9 -10.90 -16.51 -18.49
N GLU A 10 -11.05 -17.60 -17.74
CA GLU A 10 -12.00 -17.64 -16.64
C GLU A 10 -11.49 -16.81 -15.45
N LEU A 11 -12.37 -16.02 -14.84
CA LEU A 11 -12.02 -15.20 -13.68
C LEU A 11 -11.48 -16.05 -12.52
N LYS A 12 -12.03 -17.25 -12.33
CA LYS A 12 -11.57 -18.19 -11.30
C LYS A 12 -10.12 -18.60 -11.53
N GLU A 13 -9.75 -18.93 -12.77
CA GLU A 13 -8.38 -19.28 -13.13
C GLU A 13 -7.44 -18.09 -12.93
N LEU A 14 -7.87 -16.89 -13.31
CA LEU A 14 -7.11 -15.65 -13.13
C LEU A 14 -6.80 -15.38 -11.65
N ILE A 15 -7.81 -15.49 -10.78
CA ILE A 15 -7.66 -15.31 -9.33
C ILE A 15 -6.71 -16.37 -8.77
N ASN A 16 -6.92 -17.64 -9.11
CA ASN A 16 -6.07 -18.73 -8.63
C ASN A 16 -4.61 -18.54 -9.04
N GLN A 17 -4.37 -18.11 -10.29
CA GLN A 17 -3.02 -17.82 -10.77
C GLN A 17 -2.39 -16.64 -10.02
N SER A 18 -3.13 -15.54 -9.80
CA SER A 18 -2.61 -14.38 -9.06
C SER A 18 -2.25 -14.75 -7.61
N VAL A 19 -3.10 -15.56 -6.95
CA VAL A 19 -2.84 -16.03 -5.58
C VAL A 19 -1.64 -16.97 -5.54
N ALA A 20 -1.48 -17.87 -6.51
CA ALA A 20 -0.31 -18.75 -6.59
C ALA A 20 0.99 -17.95 -6.74
N MET A 21 1.02 -16.98 -7.66
CA MET A 21 2.18 -16.10 -7.83
C MET A 21 2.44 -15.23 -6.60
N ALA A 22 1.40 -14.78 -5.89
CA ALA A 22 1.55 -14.07 -4.62
C ALA A 22 2.18 -14.95 -3.52
N LYS A 23 1.87 -16.25 -3.48
CA LYS A 23 2.52 -17.19 -2.54
C LYS A 23 4.02 -17.28 -2.80
N GLU A 24 4.42 -17.44 -4.05
CA GLU A 24 5.83 -17.48 -4.46
C GLU A 24 6.55 -16.20 -4.02
N LEU A 25 5.93 -15.04 -4.30
CA LEU A 25 6.47 -13.73 -3.94
C LEU A 25 6.67 -13.53 -2.42
N ILE A 26 5.75 -14.05 -1.60
CA ILE A 26 5.87 -13.99 -0.12
C ILE A 26 6.99 -14.92 0.36
N LEU A 27 7.07 -16.15 -0.17
CA LEU A 27 8.09 -17.13 0.21
C LEU A 27 9.52 -16.69 -0.14
N GLU A 28 9.68 -15.84 -1.16
CA GLU A 28 10.96 -15.19 -1.46
C GLU A 28 11.41 -14.22 -0.36
N LYS A 29 10.46 -13.62 0.39
CA LYS A 29 10.71 -12.63 1.44
C LYS A 29 10.79 -13.24 2.83
N ASP A 30 9.90 -14.18 3.14
CA ASP A 30 9.81 -14.85 4.42
C ASP A 30 9.62 -16.35 4.20
N LYS A 31 10.70 -17.11 4.39
CA LYS A 31 10.71 -18.57 4.20
C LYS A 31 10.10 -19.32 5.39
N ASP A 32 9.97 -18.67 6.55
CA ASP A 32 9.56 -19.28 7.81
C ASP A 32 8.08 -18.99 8.14
N ILE A 33 7.36 -18.32 7.24
CA ILE A 33 5.93 -18.02 7.39
C ILE A 33 5.10 -19.30 7.53
N SER A 34 4.17 -19.29 8.48
CA SER A 34 3.26 -20.41 8.67
C SER A 34 2.34 -20.61 7.46
N GLU A 35 2.00 -21.86 7.12
CA GLU A 35 1.13 -22.16 5.97
C GLU A 35 -0.22 -21.40 6.01
N LYS A 36 -0.78 -21.26 7.22
CA LYS A 36 -2.02 -20.50 7.46
C LYS A 36 -1.86 -19.00 7.18
N GLU A 37 -0.77 -18.39 7.65
CA GLU A 37 -0.49 -16.98 7.38
C GLU A 37 -0.16 -16.77 5.89
N LEU A 38 0.61 -17.67 5.27
CA LEU A 38 0.93 -17.63 3.86
C LEU A 38 -0.32 -17.66 2.98
N ALA A 39 -1.23 -18.62 3.23
CA ALA A 39 -2.47 -18.74 2.47
C ALA A 39 -3.32 -17.46 2.57
N LYS A 40 -3.47 -16.91 3.77
CA LYS A 40 -4.23 -15.69 4.02
C LYS A 40 -3.60 -14.46 3.34
N THR A 41 -2.30 -14.28 3.50
CA THR A 41 -1.59 -13.12 2.94
C THR A 41 -1.54 -13.19 1.41
N ALA A 42 -1.33 -14.38 0.85
CA ALA A 42 -1.34 -14.57 -0.61
C ALA A 42 -2.72 -14.31 -1.22
N GLU A 43 -3.81 -14.66 -0.54
CA GLU A 43 -5.16 -14.32 -1.00
C GLU A 43 -5.37 -12.79 -1.02
N ILE A 44 -4.98 -12.11 0.05
CA ILE A 44 -5.08 -10.64 0.18
C ILE A 44 -4.27 -9.94 -0.93
N ILE A 45 -3.04 -10.38 -1.18
CA ILE A 45 -2.16 -9.81 -2.20
C ILE A 45 -2.68 -10.16 -3.59
N GLY A 46 -2.97 -11.44 -3.86
CA GLY A 46 -3.36 -11.92 -5.18
C GLY A 46 -4.67 -11.29 -5.69
N VAL A 47 -5.69 -11.22 -4.83
CA VAL A 47 -6.97 -10.56 -5.16
C VAL A 47 -6.79 -9.04 -5.25
N GLY A 48 -6.04 -8.45 -4.31
CA GLY A 48 -5.76 -7.01 -4.29
C GLY A 48 -5.04 -6.56 -5.56
N SER A 49 -4.08 -7.33 -6.06
CA SER A 49 -3.35 -7.03 -7.29
C SER A 49 -4.25 -7.00 -8.53
N ILE A 50 -5.23 -7.90 -8.64
CA ILE A 50 -6.19 -7.88 -9.76
C ILE A 50 -7.06 -6.62 -9.70
N ILE A 51 -7.66 -6.35 -8.54
CA ILE A 51 -8.54 -5.19 -8.34
C ILE A 51 -7.76 -3.88 -8.61
N TYR A 52 -6.57 -3.76 -8.03
CA TYR A 52 -5.76 -2.56 -8.17
C TYR A 52 -5.28 -2.32 -9.60
N ASN A 53 -4.95 -3.38 -10.34
CA ASN A 53 -4.52 -3.24 -11.72
C ASN A 53 -5.59 -2.60 -12.58
N ASP A 54 -6.84 -2.97 -12.35
CA ASP A 54 -7.99 -2.33 -13.01
C ASP A 54 -8.15 -0.88 -12.51
N LEU A 55 -8.39 -0.71 -11.20
CA LEU A 55 -8.77 0.58 -10.62
C LEU A 55 -7.72 1.67 -10.73
N ARG A 56 -6.42 1.35 -10.87
CA ARG A 56 -5.36 2.36 -11.07
C ARG A 56 -5.33 2.95 -12.48
N GLN A 57 -5.99 2.32 -13.43
CA GLN A 57 -6.05 2.80 -14.82
C GLN A 57 -7.28 3.70 -14.99
N SER A 58 -7.14 4.77 -15.79
CA SER A 58 -8.30 5.61 -16.12
C SER A 58 -9.32 4.78 -16.92
N LYS A 59 -10.61 4.96 -16.62
CA LYS A 59 -11.73 4.31 -17.32
C LYS A 59 -11.77 4.60 -18.83
N GLU A 60 -11.09 5.65 -19.27
CA GLU A 60 -11.00 6.04 -20.69
C GLU A 60 -9.92 5.27 -21.46
N LYS A 61 -9.02 4.56 -20.75
CA LYS A 61 -7.89 3.85 -21.33
C LYS A 61 -8.16 2.35 -21.34
N ASN A 62 -7.55 1.66 -22.31
CA ASN A 62 -7.53 0.20 -22.32
C ASN A 62 -6.77 -0.33 -21.11
N ILE A 63 -7.35 -1.35 -20.45
CA ILE A 63 -6.70 -2.04 -19.34
C ILE A 63 -5.56 -2.88 -19.89
N SER A 64 -4.34 -2.55 -19.47
CA SER A 64 -3.18 -3.40 -19.65
C SER A 64 -3.09 -4.41 -18.52
N PHE A 65 -2.80 -5.67 -18.86
CA PHE A 65 -2.64 -6.75 -17.90
C PHE A 65 -1.23 -7.32 -18.02
N ASP A 66 -0.43 -7.19 -16.94
CA ASP A 66 0.97 -7.62 -16.89
C ASP A 66 1.28 -8.14 -15.49
N TRP A 67 1.43 -9.45 -15.36
CA TRP A 67 1.71 -10.12 -14.09
C TRP A 67 2.92 -9.54 -13.36
N LYS A 68 4.00 -9.20 -14.09
CA LYS A 68 5.22 -8.68 -13.48
C LYS A 68 5.03 -7.29 -12.91
N LYS A 69 4.14 -6.48 -13.49
CA LYS A 69 3.81 -5.15 -12.94
C LYS A 69 2.83 -5.25 -11.77
N MET A 70 1.88 -6.17 -11.85
CA MET A 70 0.82 -6.32 -10.84
C MET A 70 1.29 -6.92 -9.52
N LEU A 71 2.30 -7.80 -9.58
CA LEU A 71 2.84 -8.52 -8.43
C LEU A 71 4.31 -8.12 -8.19
N ASN A 72 4.49 -6.85 -7.82
CA ASN A 72 5.82 -6.26 -7.64
C ASN A 72 5.86 -5.41 -6.36
N PHE A 73 6.97 -5.49 -5.62
CA PHE A 73 7.23 -4.63 -4.46
C PHE A 73 7.74 -3.23 -4.81
N SER A 74 8.05 -2.94 -6.08
CA SER A 74 8.32 -1.58 -6.57
C SER A 74 7.06 -1.01 -7.23
N GLY A 75 6.87 0.31 -7.09
CA GLY A 75 5.59 1.02 -7.23
C GLY A 75 4.74 0.71 -8.47
N GLY A 76 3.47 1.15 -8.43
CA GLY A 76 2.50 0.82 -9.48
C GLY A 76 1.63 -0.41 -9.19
N SER A 77 1.66 -0.95 -7.97
CA SER A 77 1.03 -2.23 -7.61
C SER A 77 0.32 -2.18 -6.25
N ALA A 78 -0.66 -3.07 -6.03
CA ALA A 78 -1.28 -3.27 -4.73
C ALA A 78 -0.26 -3.74 -3.70
N VAL A 79 0.64 -4.64 -4.12
CA VAL A 79 1.67 -5.23 -3.27
C VAL A 79 2.57 -4.16 -2.66
N TYR A 80 2.95 -3.15 -3.45
CA TYR A 80 3.75 -2.03 -2.96
C TYR A 80 3.05 -1.25 -1.84
N LEU A 81 1.76 -0.96 -2.01
CA LEU A 81 0.96 -0.24 -1.02
C LEU A 81 0.72 -1.06 0.25
N GLN A 82 0.34 -2.33 0.09
CA GLN A 82 0.12 -3.26 1.19
C GLN A 82 1.41 -3.51 1.98
N TYR A 83 2.55 -3.67 1.30
CA TYR A 83 3.85 -3.83 1.93
C TYR A 83 4.31 -2.56 2.65
N THR A 84 4.08 -1.38 2.07
CA THR A 84 4.33 -0.09 2.75
C THR A 84 3.52 0.01 4.04
N TYR A 85 2.23 -0.35 4.00
CA TYR A 85 1.39 -0.43 5.19
C TYR A 85 1.94 -1.41 6.24
N ALA A 86 2.25 -2.65 5.85
CA ALA A 86 2.77 -3.67 6.75
C ALA A 86 4.10 -3.26 7.40
N ARG A 87 4.99 -2.61 6.65
CA ARG A 87 6.26 -2.04 7.16
C ARG A 87 6.02 -1.03 8.27
N ILE A 88 5.10 -0.08 8.05
CA ILE A 88 4.75 0.91 9.08
C ILE A 88 4.20 0.22 10.33
N LYS A 89 3.29 -0.75 10.16
CA LYS A 89 2.74 -1.53 11.28
C LYS A 89 3.82 -2.28 12.06
N SER A 90 4.82 -2.83 11.38
CA SER A 90 5.97 -3.49 12.03
C SER A 90 6.87 -2.51 12.81
N ILE A 91 7.03 -1.27 12.33
CA ILE A 91 7.77 -0.23 13.09
C ILE A 91 6.99 0.14 14.35
N LEU A 92 5.69 0.42 14.23
CA LEU A 92 4.84 0.84 15.34
C LEU A 92 4.73 -0.24 16.43
N LYS A 93 4.77 -1.54 16.07
CA LYS A 93 4.78 -2.65 17.04
C LYS A 93 6.01 -2.67 17.95
N LYS A 94 7.13 -2.05 17.55
CA LYS A 94 8.38 -2.03 18.32
C LYS A 94 8.41 -0.93 19.38
N VAL A 95 7.46 0.01 19.36
CA VAL A 95 7.46 1.15 20.27
C VAL A 95 6.27 1.04 21.24
N PRO A 96 6.51 0.97 22.55
CA PRO A 96 5.46 1.12 23.55
C PRO A 96 5.13 2.60 23.75
N GLY A 97 3.85 2.94 23.91
CA GLY A 97 3.45 4.27 24.42
C GLY A 97 2.33 4.96 23.65
N GLU A 98 1.93 6.11 24.19
CA GLU A 98 0.92 7.01 23.63
C GLU A 98 1.54 8.02 22.66
N VAL A 99 0.73 8.38 21.69
CA VAL A 99 1.05 9.21 20.52
C VAL A 99 0.77 10.67 20.91
N SER A 100 1.79 11.52 20.95
CA SER A 100 1.69 12.96 21.33
C SER A 100 0.67 13.76 20.49
N ASP A 101 -0.12 14.66 21.07
CA ASP A 101 -1.10 15.43 20.28
C ASP A 101 -0.47 16.57 19.44
N LYS A 102 0.86 16.72 19.45
CA LYS A 102 1.57 17.82 18.80
C LYS A 102 2.64 17.31 17.83
N PRO A 103 2.39 17.33 16.51
CA PRO A 103 3.40 16.98 15.53
C PRO A 103 4.48 18.09 15.48
N ILE A 104 5.73 17.65 15.53
CA ILE A 104 6.94 18.44 15.32
C ILE A 104 7.54 18.05 13.96
N PHE A 105 7.79 19.04 13.11
CA PHE A 105 8.45 18.87 11.82
C PHE A 105 9.82 19.56 11.86
N LYS A 106 10.90 18.79 11.86
CA LYS A 106 12.29 19.29 11.76
C LYS A 106 12.79 19.38 10.31
N ASN A 107 12.24 18.61 9.38
CA ASN A 107 12.65 18.67 7.97
C ASN A 107 11.46 18.76 7.00
N GLU A 108 11.79 19.04 5.74
CA GLU A 108 10.81 19.23 4.68
C GLU A 108 10.05 17.94 4.34
N ASP A 109 10.70 16.77 4.45
CA ASP A 109 10.08 15.46 4.20
C ASP A 109 8.92 15.20 5.17
N GLU A 110 9.12 15.50 6.46
CA GLU A 110 8.09 15.36 7.50
C GLU A 110 6.89 16.28 7.22
N PHE A 111 7.15 17.53 6.86
CA PHE A 111 6.11 18.49 6.51
C PHE A 111 5.37 18.09 5.23
N ASN A 112 6.08 17.62 4.20
CA ASN A 112 5.50 17.16 2.94
C ASN A 112 4.59 15.93 3.14
N LEU A 113 4.98 15.00 4.02
CA LEU A 113 4.12 13.89 4.42
C LEU A 113 2.84 14.37 5.10
N ALA A 114 2.95 15.27 6.08
CA ALA A 114 1.79 15.80 6.78
C ALA A 114 0.84 16.54 5.82
N LYS A 115 1.39 17.37 4.93
CA LYS A 115 0.63 18.06 3.89
C LYS A 115 -0.06 17.07 2.95
N LYS A 116 0.64 16.01 2.54
CA LYS A 116 0.05 14.94 1.71
C LYS A 116 -1.16 14.39 2.44
N ILE A 117 -0.99 13.84 3.65
CA ILE A 117 -2.05 13.24 4.49
C ILE A 117 -3.30 14.12 4.58
N ILE A 118 -3.14 15.41 4.89
CA ILE A 118 -4.27 16.36 5.06
C ILE A 118 -5.09 16.53 3.77
N PHE A 119 -4.47 16.34 2.60
CA PHE A 119 -5.14 16.51 1.31
C PHE A 119 -5.98 15.29 0.89
N PHE A 120 -5.87 14.15 1.58
CA PHE A 120 -6.57 12.92 1.19
C PHE A 120 -8.10 13.08 1.08
N PRO A 121 -8.81 13.74 2.02
CA PRO A 121 -10.26 13.92 1.90
C PRO A 121 -10.67 14.65 0.63
N HIS A 122 -9.88 15.64 0.19
CA HIS A 122 -10.12 16.34 -1.07
C HIS A 122 -10.04 15.37 -2.26
N VAL A 123 -9.02 14.51 -2.30
CA VAL A 123 -8.87 13.51 -3.37
C VAL A 123 -10.03 12.53 -3.40
N VAL A 124 -10.58 12.15 -2.25
CA VAL A 124 -11.77 11.29 -2.19
C VAL A 124 -12.99 11.99 -2.81
N LEU A 125 -13.20 13.28 -2.51
CA LEU A 125 -14.28 14.06 -3.11
C LEU A 125 -14.11 14.23 -4.62
N GLU A 126 -12.88 14.46 -5.11
CA GLU A 126 -12.58 14.49 -6.54
C GLU A 126 -12.88 13.15 -7.21
N ALA A 127 -12.39 12.05 -6.64
CA ALA A 127 -12.61 10.71 -7.16
C ALA A 127 -14.09 10.36 -7.24
N GLN A 128 -14.87 10.76 -6.23
CA GLN A 128 -16.33 10.61 -6.23
C GLN A 128 -16.98 11.44 -7.34
N ARG A 129 -16.67 12.74 -7.42
CA ARG A 129 -17.31 13.64 -8.39
C ARG A 129 -17.10 13.21 -9.84
N HIS A 130 -15.97 12.59 -10.14
CA HIS A 130 -15.60 12.18 -11.49
C HIS A 130 -15.75 10.68 -11.76
N ASP A 131 -16.29 9.90 -10.82
CA ASP A 131 -16.32 8.43 -10.86
C ASP A 131 -14.96 7.85 -11.30
N SER A 132 -13.91 8.28 -10.61
CA SER A 132 -12.50 8.13 -11.02
C SER A 132 -11.67 7.54 -9.88
N PRO A 133 -11.83 6.23 -9.57
CA PRO A 133 -11.09 5.56 -8.48
C PRO A 133 -9.57 5.57 -8.68
N HIS A 134 -9.10 5.68 -9.92
CA HIS A 134 -7.67 5.80 -10.23
C HIS A 134 -7.01 7.00 -9.56
N LEU A 135 -7.76 8.08 -9.25
CA LEU A 135 -7.23 9.22 -8.49
C LEU A 135 -6.82 8.81 -7.07
N ILE A 136 -7.59 7.92 -6.43
CA ILE A 136 -7.25 7.36 -5.12
C ILE A 136 -6.00 6.49 -5.24
N ALA A 137 -5.94 5.62 -6.26
CA ALA A 137 -4.79 4.74 -6.48
C ALA A 137 -3.48 5.53 -6.70
N THR A 138 -3.49 6.51 -7.60
CA THR A 138 -2.35 7.40 -7.85
C THR A 138 -1.91 8.12 -6.57
N TYR A 139 -2.87 8.67 -5.81
CA TYR A 139 -2.54 9.39 -4.60
C TYR A 139 -1.97 8.46 -3.49
N MET A 140 -2.43 7.20 -3.39
CA MET A 140 -1.84 6.21 -2.50
C MET A 140 -0.40 5.86 -2.90
N GLU A 141 -0.12 5.72 -4.21
CA GLU A 141 1.24 5.50 -4.71
C GLU A 141 2.18 6.64 -4.35
N GLU A 142 1.75 7.87 -4.60
CA GLU A 142 2.53 9.07 -4.27
C GLU A 142 2.78 9.18 -2.75
N LEU A 143 1.78 8.89 -1.93
CA LEU A 143 1.94 8.89 -0.47
C LEU A 143 2.92 7.80 -0.01
N ALA A 144 2.81 6.59 -0.56
CA ALA A 144 3.74 5.50 -0.25
C ALA A 144 5.17 5.81 -0.72
N GLN A 145 5.35 6.47 -1.86
CA GLN A 145 6.65 6.93 -2.35
C GLN A 145 7.25 7.98 -1.41
N LEU A 146 6.47 9.01 -1.04
CA LEU A 146 6.90 10.03 -0.08
C LEU A 146 7.33 9.41 1.26
N PHE A 147 6.54 8.46 1.77
CA PHE A 147 6.88 7.77 3.01
C PHE A 147 8.16 6.95 2.89
N ASN A 148 8.33 6.20 1.81
CA ASN A 148 9.52 5.37 1.62
C ASN A 148 10.78 6.24 1.47
N SER A 149 10.69 7.40 0.81
CA SER A 149 11.78 8.38 0.76
C SER A 149 12.12 8.92 2.14
N PHE A 150 11.12 9.39 2.90
CA PHE A 150 11.28 9.85 4.28
C PHE A 150 11.90 8.77 5.19
N TYR A 151 11.44 7.53 5.09
CA TYR A 151 11.95 6.43 5.90
C TYR A 151 13.42 6.11 5.61
N ASN A 152 13.88 6.34 4.38
CA ASN A 152 15.27 6.16 3.98
C ASN A 152 16.17 7.33 4.41
N SER A 153 15.64 8.56 4.45
CA SER A 153 16.39 9.77 4.80
C SER A 153 16.39 10.08 6.30
N VAL A 154 15.37 9.64 7.04
CA VAL A 154 15.14 10.02 8.44
C VAL A 154 15.08 8.81 9.35
N GLN A 155 15.99 8.79 10.34
CA GLN A 155 15.97 7.77 11.39
C GLN A 155 14.76 7.99 12.32
N ILE A 156 13.92 6.97 12.49
CA ILE A 156 12.75 7.04 13.38
C ILE A 156 13.10 6.47 14.76
N LEU A 157 13.39 5.16 14.84
CA LEU A 157 13.54 4.45 16.11
C LEU A 157 14.77 4.87 16.92
N GLY A 158 15.84 5.33 16.26
CA GLY A 158 17.04 5.84 16.93
C GLY A 158 17.07 7.35 17.07
N THR A 159 15.93 8.02 17.02
CA THR A 159 15.83 9.44 17.39
C THR A 159 16.04 9.58 18.89
N GLU A 160 17.08 10.29 19.33
CA GLU A 160 17.39 10.50 20.76
C GLU A 160 16.38 11.42 21.47
N ASP A 161 15.89 12.42 20.75
CA ASP A 161 14.85 13.35 21.20
C ASP A 161 13.49 12.64 21.22
N GLU A 162 13.01 12.26 22.41
CA GLU A 162 11.78 11.48 22.57
C GLU A 162 10.53 12.24 22.09
N GLU A 163 10.49 13.58 22.17
CA GLU A 163 9.36 14.34 21.62
C GLU A 163 9.32 14.26 20.10
N LEU A 164 10.49 14.41 19.46
CA LEU A 164 10.61 14.27 18.01
C LEU A 164 10.34 12.83 17.54
N LYS A 165 10.83 11.84 18.29
CA LYS A 165 10.57 10.43 18.02
C LYS A 165 9.08 10.13 18.07
N ASN A 166 8.39 10.60 19.11
CA ASN A 166 6.95 10.47 19.24
C ASN A 166 6.25 11.13 18.06
N SER A 167 6.59 12.38 17.71
CA SER A 167 6.06 13.08 16.53
C SER A 167 6.17 12.25 15.24
N ARG A 168 7.34 11.66 14.96
CA ARG A 168 7.57 10.82 13.78
C ARG A 168 6.69 9.57 13.78
N LEU A 169 6.47 8.95 14.95
CA LEU A 169 5.62 7.77 15.07
C LEU A 169 4.16 8.08 14.73
N ILE A 170 3.66 9.26 15.11
CA ILE A 170 2.32 9.75 14.77
C ILE A 170 2.18 9.97 13.29
N LEU A 171 3.20 10.60 12.71
CA LEU A 171 3.22 10.90 11.29
C LEU A 171 3.11 9.61 10.48
N ILE A 172 3.92 8.60 10.79
CA ILE A 172 3.85 7.31 10.07
C ILE A 172 2.55 6.55 10.40
N ALA A 173 2.03 6.62 11.62
CA ALA A 173 0.73 6.03 11.96
C ALA A 173 -0.41 6.67 11.15
N SER A 174 -0.33 7.97 10.91
CA SER A 174 -1.26 8.71 10.07
C SER A 174 -1.12 8.30 8.60
N VAL A 175 0.10 8.10 8.09
CA VAL A 175 0.34 7.50 6.76
C VAL A 175 -0.33 6.13 6.65
N ALA A 176 -0.11 5.22 7.60
CA ALA A 176 -0.72 3.89 7.57
C ALA A 176 -2.25 3.95 7.61
N THR A 177 -2.82 4.90 8.35
CA THR A 177 -4.27 5.12 8.41
C THR A 177 -4.81 5.56 7.06
N VAL A 178 -4.17 6.54 6.42
CA VAL A 178 -4.57 7.02 5.08
C VAL A 178 -4.41 5.92 4.04
N ILE A 179 -3.30 5.18 4.03
CA ILE A 179 -3.10 4.04 3.11
C ILE A 179 -4.18 2.99 3.30
N LYS A 180 -4.50 2.61 4.54
CA LYS A 180 -5.56 1.64 4.83
C LYS A 180 -6.92 2.13 4.34
N ASN A 181 -7.24 3.40 4.58
CA ASN A 181 -8.52 3.97 4.16
C ASN A 181 -8.62 4.03 2.63
N GLY A 182 -7.58 4.48 1.93
CA GLY A 182 -7.56 4.50 0.46
C GLY A 182 -7.67 3.10 -0.16
N LEU A 183 -6.94 2.12 0.36
CA LEU A 183 -7.08 0.72 -0.07
C LEU A 183 -8.47 0.15 0.22
N THR A 184 -9.07 0.50 1.37
CA THR A 184 -10.45 0.09 1.72
C THR A 184 -11.47 0.68 0.75
N LEU A 185 -11.33 1.95 0.35
CA LEU A 185 -12.18 2.58 -0.67
C LEU A 185 -12.05 1.90 -2.03
N LEU A 186 -10.89 1.34 -2.35
CA LEU A 186 -10.64 0.54 -3.55
C LEU A 186 -11.02 -0.95 -3.38
N ASN A 187 -11.64 -1.33 -2.26
CA ASN A 187 -12.00 -2.70 -1.91
C ASN A 187 -10.81 -3.68 -1.85
N ILE A 188 -9.62 -3.17 -1.47
CA ILE A 188 -8.39 -3.93 -1.32
C ILE A 188 -8.11 -4.13 0.17
N LYS A 189 -8.01 -5.40 0.58
CA LYS A 189 -7.69 -5.76 1.97
C LYS A 189 -6.23 -5.45 2.29
N THR A 190 -5.93 -5.17 3.56
CA THR A 190 -4.56 -5.02 4.07
C THR A 190 -4.22 -6.12 5.08
N SER A 191 -2.92 -6.35 5.26
CA SER A 191 -2.37 -7.20 6.32
C SER A 191 -1.31 -6.42 7.10
N ASP A 192 -1.29 -6.61 8.42
CA ASP A 192 -0.28 -6.03 9.31
C ASP A 192 1.09 -6.72 9.20
N LYS A 193 1.18 -7.79 8.40
CA LYS A 193 2.38 -8.58 8.13
C LYS A 193 2.38 -9.01 6.66
N ILE A 194 3.46 -8.68 5.93
CA ILE A 194 3.74 -9.05 4.53
C ILE A 194 5.26 -9.16 4.38
#